data_AF-A0A535RL85-F1
#
_entry.id   AF-A0A535RL85-F1
#
_cell.length_a   1.000
_cell.length_b   1.000
_cell.length_c   1.000
_cell.angle_alpha   90.00
_cell.angle_beta   90.00
_cell.angle_gamma   90.00
#
_symmetry.space_group_name_H-M   'P 1'
#
loop_
_entity.id
_entity.type
_entity.pdbx_description
1 polymer ?
#
loop_
_entity_poly.entity_id
_entity_poly.type
_entity_poly.pdbx_seq_one_letter_code
_entity_poly.pdbx_strand_id
1 'polypeptide(L)' 'MRIKVILEPSEEGYTVYVPSLPGCISEGDTFEEALTNIREAIKLYLAPVEDDWITDEHAAVQEIEL' A
#
# COMPACT_ATOMS: atom_id res chain seq x y z
N MET A 1 3.81 -7.84 10.62
CA MET A 1 4.14 -8.04 9.19
C MET A 1 5.44 -7.31 8.86
N ARG A 2 6.28 -7.84 7.97
CA ARG A 2 7.50 -7.17 7.47
C ARG A 2 7.40 -7.02 5.96
N ILE A 3 7.49 -5.79 5.46
CA ILE A 3 7.37 -5.47 4.05
C ILE A 3 8.67 -4.80 3.60
N LYS A 4 9.20 -5.23 2.45
CA LYS A 4 10.36 -4.59 1.83
C LYS A 4 9.89 -3.44 0.97
N VAL A 5 10.58 -2.31 1.07
CA VAL A 5 10.35 -1.12 0.25
C VAL A 5 11.63 -0.78 -0.51
N ILE A 6 11.48 -0.13 -1.66
CA ILE A 6 12.59 0.45 -2.42
C ILE A 6 12.46 1.96 -2.34
N LEU A 7 13.55 2.64 -1.97
CA LEU A 7 13.64 4.09 -1.96
C LEU A 7 14.61 4.53 -3.05
N GLU A 8 14.15 5.41 -3.93
CA GLU A 8 14.92 5.97 -5.02
C GLU A 8 15.06 7.48 -4.78
N PRO A 9 16.30 8.00 -4.67
CA PRO A 9 16.51 9.45 -4.55
C PRO A 9 16.13 10.16 -5.86
N SER A 10 15.56 11.35 -5.74
CA SER A 10 15.23 12.26 -6.84
C SER A 10 15.89 13.63 -6.63
N GLU A 11 15.68 14.59 -7.54
CA GLU A 11 16.21 15.94 -7.40
C GLU A 11 15.60 16.69 -6.19
N GLU A 12 14.36 16.36 -5.81
CA GLU A 12 13.61 17.07 -4.77
C GLU A 12 13.36 16.23 -3.49
N GLY A 13 13.84 14.98 -3.44
CA GLY A 13 13.64 14.13 -2.26
C GLY A 13 13.81 12.64 -2.57
N TYR A 14 12.83 11.83 -2.14
CA TYR A 14 12.80 10.39 -2.36
C TYR A 14 11.43 9.93 -2.84
N THR A 15 11.43 9.10 -3.88
CA THR A 15 10.29 8.26 -4.24
C THR A 15 10.45 6.90 -3.56
N VAL A 16 9.36 6.35 -3.04
CA VAL A 16 9.37 5.06 -2.36
C VAL A 16 8.20 4.20 -2.81
N TYR A 17 8.44 2.91 -3.01
CA TYR A 17 7.40 1.99 -3.44
C TYR A 17 7.59 0.58 -2.87
N VAL A 18 6.51 -0.20 -2.91
CA VAL A 18 6.43 -1.54 -2.34
C VAL A 18 6.33 -2.58 -3.46
N PRO A 19 7.39 -3.33 -3.78
CA PRO A 19 7.35 -4.31 -4.87
C PRO A 19 6.27 -5.39 -4.71
N SER A 20 5.90 -5.71 -3.47
CA SER A 20 4.87 -6.71 -3.17
C SER A 20 3.43 -6.16 -3.17
N LEU A 21 3.24 -4.84 -3.26
CA LEU A 21 1.92 -4.19 -3.29
C LEU A 21 1.84 -3.27 -4.53
N PRO A 22 1.44 -3.81 -5.70
CA PRO A 22 1.39 -3.05 -6.94
C PRO A 22 0.58 -1.76 -6.80
N GLY A 23 1.17 -0.63 -7.21
CA GLY A 23 0.54 0.69 -7.12
C GLY A 23 0.70 1.39 -5.76
N CYS A 24 1.27 0.73 -4.74
CA CYS A 24 1.59 1.37 -3.47
C CYS A 24 2.91 2.15 -3.57
N ILE A 25 2.78 3.45 -3.82
CA ILE A 25 3.88 4.40 -4.05
C ILE A 25 3.64 5.63 -3.18
N SER A 26 4.72 6.25 -2.72
CA SER A 26 4.70 7.53 -2.02
C SER A 26 6.00 8.30 -2.25
N GLU A 27 6.08 9.50 -1.70
CA GLU A 27 7.24 10.39 -1.82
C GLU A 27 7.42 11.23 -0.54
N GLY A 28 8.58 11.86 -0.41
CA GLY A 28 8.87 12.83 0.65
C GLY A 28 10.18 13.56 0.40
N ASP A 29 10.32 14.76 0.95
CA ASP A 29 11.49 15.63 0.79
C ASP A 29 12.72 15.01 1.49
N THR A 30 12.47 14.19 2.51
CA THR A 30 13.50 13.47 3.27
C THR A 30 13.28 11.96 3.26
N PHE A 31 14.33 11.22 3.58
CA PHE A 31 14.29 9.76 3.70
C PHE A 31 13.27 9.31 4.76
N GLU A 32 13.26 9.98 5.92
CA GLU A 32 12.34 9.72 7.02
C GLU A 32 10.88 10.03 6.66
N GLU A 33 10.65 11.11 5.91
CA GLU A 33 9.32 11.49 5.45
C GLU A 33 8.77 10.49 4.44
N ALA A 34 9.54 10.14 3.40
CA ALA A 34 9.14 9.12 2.44
C ALA A 34 8.81 7.79 3.14
N LEU A 35 9.62 7.37 4.12
CA LEU A 35 9.34 6.19 4.93
C LEU A 35 8.08 6.33 5.79
N THR A 36 7.75 7.52 6.28
CA THR A 36 6.53 7.76 7.04
C THR A 36 5.32 7.68 6.13
N ASN A 37 5.39 8.31 4.95
CA ASN A 37 4.29 8.38 4.00
C ASN A 37 3.98 7.00 3.40
N ILE A 38 4.99 6.20 3.04
CA ILE A 38 4.75 4.84 2.52
C ILE A 38 4.13 3.91 3.57
N ARG A 39 4.39 4.12 4.87
CA ARG A 39 3.75 3.32 5.93
C ARG A 39 2.24 3.58 5.98
N GLU A 40 1.82 4.83 5.81
CA GLU A 40 0.39 5.16 5.73
C GLU A 40 -0.23 4.60 4.44
N ALA A 41 0.46 4.69 3.31
CA ALA A 41 0.01 4.10 2.06
C ALA A 41 -0.16 2.57 2.15
N ILE A 42 0.76 1.86 2.82
CA ILE A 42 0.67 0.42 3.09
C ILE A 42 -0.55 0.09 3.96
N LYS A 43 -0.78 0.87 5.03
CA LYS A 43 -1.93 0.66 5.92
C LYS A 43 -3.23 0.82 5.16
N LEU A 44 -3.33 1.85 4.32
CA LEU A 44 -4.51 2.09 3.49
C LEU A 44 -4.71 0.98 2.45
N TYR A 45 -3.63 0.53 1.79
CA TYR A 45 -3.70 -0.52 0.79
C TYR A 45 -4.23 -1.86 1.36
N LEU A 46 -3.86 -2.17 2.60
CA LEU A 46 -4.22 -3.42 3.27
C LEU A 46 -5.47 -3.28 4.16
N ALA A 47 -6.07 -2.09 4.22
CA ALA A 47 -7.30 -1.89 4.95
C ALA A 47 -8.42 -2.68 4.26
N PRO A 48 -9.32 -3.34 5.02
CA PRO A 48 -10.49 -3.97 4.45
C PRO A 48 -11.34 -2.90 3.75
N VAL A 49 -11.80 -3.22 2.54
CA VAL A 49 -12.75 -2.39 1.81
C VAL A 49 -14.13 -2.79 2.30
N GLU A 50 -14.70 -2.05 3.24
CA GLU A 50 -15.89 -2.51 3.96
C GLU A 50 -17.18 -2.54 3.10
N ASP A 51 -17.32 -1.77 2.00
CA ASP A 51 -18.69 -1.52 1.49
C ASP A 51 -18.92 -1.40 -0.04
N ASP A 52 -17.97 -1.73 -0.93
CA ASP A 52 -18.16 -1.48 -2.39
C ASP A 52 -18.11 -2.73 -3.29
N TRP A 53 -18.34 -3.92 -2.75
CA TRP A 53 -18.35 -5.14 -3.57
C TRP A 53 -19.68 -5.30 -4.31
N ILE A 54 -19.69 -4.99 -5.61
CA ILE A 54 -20.78 -5.40 -6.50
C ILE A 54 -20.66 -6.90 -6.71
N THR A 55 -21.51 -7.66 -6.02
CA THR A 55 -21.60 -9.12 -6.14
C THR A 55 -22.89 -9.51 -6.87
N ASP A 56 -22.81 -10.62 -7.61
CA ASP A 56 -23.99 -11.25 -8.19
C ASP A 56 -24.79 -11.98 -7.08
N GLU A 57 -26.11 -12.11 -7.26
CA GLU A 57 -27.00 -12.75 -6.29
C GLU A 57 -26.66 -14.23 -6.00
N HIS A 58 -25.88 -14.87 -6.88
CA HIS A 58 -25.42 -16.25 -6.73
C HIS A 58 -23.98 -16.38 -6.18
N ALA A 59 -23.30 -15.28 -5.87
CA ALA A 59 -21.94 -15.31 -5.34
C ALA A 59 -21.91 -15.57 -3.82
N ALA A 60 -20.89 -16.30 -3.35
CA ALA A 60 -20.62 -16.48 -1.93
C ALA A 60 -19.32 -15.75 -1.55
N VAL A 61 -19.41 -14.90 -0.52
CA VAL A 61 -18.25 -14.26 0.08
C VAL A 61 -17.76 -15.12 1.24
N GLN A 62 -16.49 -15.49 1.22
CA GLN A 62 -15.84 -16.29 2.26
C GLN A 62 -14.51 -15.66 2.63
N GLU A 63 -14.24 -15.54 3.92
CA GLU A 63 -12.93 -15.16 4.43
C GLU A 63 -12.04 -16.41 4.52
N ILE A 64 -10.78 -16.29 4.09
CA ILE A 64 -9.80 -17.37 4.11
C ILE A 64 -8.55 -16.90 4.83
N GLU A 65 -8.16 -17.61 5.88
CA GLU A 65 -6.85 -17.46 6.53
C GLU A 65 -5.78 -18.26 5.76
N LEU A 66 -4.60 -17.67 5.57
CA LEU A 66 -3.47 -18.25 4.84
C LEU A 66 -2.31 -18.60 5.77
#